data_AF-A0AAT9HG21-F1
#
_entry.id   AF-A0AAT9HG21-F1
#
_cell.length_a   1.000
_cell.length_b   1.000
_cell.length_c   1.000
_cell.angle_alpha   90.00
_cell.angle_beta   90.00
_cell.angle_gamma   90.00
#
_symmetry.space_group_name_H-M   'P 1'
#
loop_
_entity.id
_entity.type
_entity.pdbx_description
1 polymer ?
#
loop_
_entity_poly.entity_id
_entity_poly.type
_entity_poly.pdbx_seq_one_letter_code
_entity_poly.pdbx_strand_id
1 'polypeptide(L)'
;MTAFSLEPAQLAWCAELRTLAARRLKPLAERAEPGRVDRALLAELGALGLLSRLFTSGALDLCLMRESLARTCTEAETALALQGLGAHPVHAYGTPAQRERWLPGSATAPRSPPSRSASRARVPTRRHCRSPRTPTEPAVGGSPARSAGSPTPPRPTSAPCSPGPPLAPVRAG
;
A
#
# COMPACT_ATOMS: atom_id res chain seq x y z
N MET A 1 -17.34 14.74 -10.60
CA MET A 1 -16.07 14.73 -9.85
C MET A 1 -15.07 15.63 -10.55
N THR A 2 -14.24 16.35 -9.81
CA THR A 2 -13.13 17.15 -10.34
C THR A 2 -12.00 16.23 -10.79
N ALA A 3 -11.38 16.53 -11.95
CA ALA A 3 -10.46 15.61 -12.66
C ALA A 3 -9.17 15.22 -11.91
N PHE A 4 -8.90 15.84 -10.76
CA PHE A 4 -7.71 15.62 -9.92
C PHE A 4 -8.06 15.17 -8.49
N SER A 5 -9.32 14.88 -8.19
CA SER A 5 -9.72 14.37 -6.87
C SER A 5 -9.57 12.86 -6.81
N LEU A 6 -8.99 12.37 -5.72
CA LEU A 6 -8.93 10.94 -5.44
C LEU A 6 -10.31 10.36 -5.16
N GLU A 7 -10.51 9.11 -5.53
CA GLU A 7 -11.73 8.37 -5.22
C GLU A 7 -11.86 8.14 -3.70
N PRO A 8 -13.09 8.06 -3.14
CA PRO A 8 -13.30 7.78 -1.71
C PRO A 8 -12.58 6.51 -1.23
N ALA A 9 -12.51 5.47 -2.08
CA ALA A 9 -11.79 4.23 -1.79
C ALA A 9 -10.26 4.44 -1.68
N GLN A 10 -9.68 5.31 -2.50
CA GLN A 10 -8.26 5.66 -2.43
C GLN A 10 -7.96 6.46 -1.15
N LEU A 11 -8.82 7.42 -0.80
CA LEU A 11 -8.69 8.19 0.44
C LEU A 11 -8.77 7.30 1.69
N ALA A 12 -9.72 6.35 1.70
CA ALA A 12 -9.85 5.36 2.77
C ALA A 12 -8.61 4.47 2.87
N TRP A 13 -8.11 3.94 1.75
CA TRP A 13 -6.90 3.11 1.70
C TRP A 13 -5.66 3.86 2.21
N CYS A 14 -5.48 5.13 1.83
CA CYS A 14 -4.38 5.96 2.34
C CYS A 14 -4.48 6.17 3.87
N ALA A 15 -5.69 6.29 4.42
CA ALA A 15 -5.89 6.41 5.87
C ALA A 15 -5.63 5.09 6.62
N GLU A 16 -6.03 3.97 6.03
CA GLU A 16 -5.71 2.63 6.54
C GLU A 16 -4.20 2.39 6.55
N LEU A 17 -3.49 2.67 5.45
CA LEU A 17 -2.04 2.53 5.36
C LEU A 17 -1.29 3.36 6.40
N ARG A 18 -1.69 4.62 6.64
CA ARG A 18 -1.12 5.43 7.73
C ARG A 18 -1.36 4.81 9.10
N THR A 19 -2.54 4.21 9.32
CA THR A 19 -2.88 3.52 10.57
C THR A 19 -2.05 2.25 10.77
N LEU A 20 -1.87 1.45 9.71
CA LEU A 20 -1.00 0.26 9.71
C LEU A 20 0.46 0.64 9.93
N ALA A 21 0.94 1.68 9.26
CA ALA A 21 2.29 2.20 9.43
C ALA A 21 2.56 2.65 10.87
N ALA A 22 1.64 3.41 11.48
CA ALA A 22 1.78 3.88 12.86
C ALA A 22 1.76 2.74 13.88
N ARG A 23 0.94 1.71 13.67
CA ARG A 23 0.71 0.64 14.66
C ARG A 23 1.64 -0.55 14.53
N ARG A 24 2.08 -0.90 13.32
CA ARG A 24 2.83 -2.13 13.02
C ARG A 24 4.26 -1.85 12.56
N LEU A 25 4.44 -0.90 11.64
CA LEU A 25 5.73 -0.68 10.97
C LEU A 25 6.65 0.27 11.75
N LYS A 26 6.15 1.41 12.22
CA LYS A 26 6.93 2.39 12.98
C LYS A 26 7.60 1.80 14.23
N PRO A 27 6.91 1.00 15.07
CA PRO A 27 7.56 0.40 16.24
C PRO A 27 8.66 -0.62 15.89
N LEU A 28 8.65 -1.22 14.70
CA LEU A 28 9.75 -2.07 14.23
C LEU A 28 10.97 -1.21 13.86
N ALA A 29 10.75 -0.18 13.02
CA ALA A 29 11.78 0.77 12.61
C ALA A 29 12.45 1.48 13.81
N GLU A 30 11.69 1.87 14.84
CA GLU A 30 12.21 2.48 16.07
C GLU A 30 13.09 1.54 16.91
N ARG A 31 13.05 0.22 16.67
CA ARG A 31 13.91 -0.79 17.30
C ARG A 31 15.02 -1.30 16.38
N ALA A 32 15.11 -0.79 15.15
CA ALA A 32 16.11 -1.23 14.19
C ALA A 32 17.49 -0.66 14.52
N GLU A 33 18.53 -1.48 14.36
CA GLU A 33 19.92 -1.03 14.49
C GLU A 33 20.30 -0.13 13.30
N PRO A 34 20.79 1.10 13.52
CA PRO A 34 21.22 1.99 12.44
C PRO A 34 22.24 1.35 11.49
N GLY A 35 22.07 1.55 10.18
CA GLY A 35 22.97 0.96 9.18
C GLY A 35 22.87 -0.56 9.05
N ARG A 36 21.78 -1.17 9.51
CA ARG A 36 21.41 -2.58 9.24
C ARG A 36 20.07 -2.66 8.52
N VAL A 37 19.89 -3.75 7.78
CA VAL A 37 18.60 -4.06 7.14
C VAL A 37 17.65 -4.61 8.20
N ASP A 38 16.56 -3.89 8.47
CA ASP A 38 15.49 -4.39 9.33
C ASP A 38 14.69 -5.49 8.62
N ARG A 39 15.08 -6.74 8.91
CA ARG A 39 14.41 -7.94 8.40
C ARG A 39 13.01 -8.14 8.99
N ALA A 40 12.75 -7.63 10.20
CA ALA A 40 11.45 -7.76 10.83
C ALA A 40 10.43 -6.81 10.17
N LEU A 41 10.85 -5.57 9.87
CA LEU A 41 10.08 -4.63 9.06
C LEU A 41 9.82 -5.16 7.64
N LEU A 42 10.81 -5.74 6.97
CA LEU A 42 10.61 -6.36 5.65
C LEU A 42 9.64 -7.54 5.69
N ALA A 43 9.73 -8.41 6.70
CA ALA A 43 8.79 -9.51 6.90
C ALA A 43 7.36 -9.00 7.13
N GLU A 44 7.19 -7.94 7.92
CA GLU A 44 5.89 -7.34 8.21
C GLU A 44 5.28 -6.63 6.96
N LEU A 45 6.10 -5.94 6.16
CA LEU A 45 5.68 -5.41 4.85
C LEU A 45 5.22 -6.52 3.89
N GLY A 46 5.86 -7.69 3.95
CA GLY A 46 5.43 -8.90 3.24
C GLY A 46 4.12 -9.47 3.75
N ALA A 47 3.97 -9.60 5.07
CA ALA A 47 2.76 -10.12 5.73
C ALA A 47 1.53 -9.22 5.51
N LEU A 48 1.73 -7.90 5.37
CA LEU A 48 0.70 -6.94 4.98
C LEU A 48 0.39 -6.95 3.46
N GLY A 49 1.06 -7.79 2.67
CA GLY A 49 0.88 -7.90 1.22
C GLY A 49 1.43 -6.71 0.41
N LEU A 50 2.08 -5.74 1.05
CA LEU A 50 2.55 -4.50 0.40
C LEU A 50 3.68 -4.78 -0.61
N LEU A 51 4.51 -5.79 -0.35
CA LEU A 51 5.53 -6.23 -1.29
C LEU A 51 4.94 -6.82 -2.59
N SER A 52 3.79 -7.50 -2.54
CA SER A 52 3.09 -7.98 -3.75
C SER A 52 2.48 -6.82 -4.55
N ARG A 53 1.98 -5.79 -3.83
CA ARG A 53 1.42 -4.57 -4.44
C ARG A 53 2.41 -3.78 -5.28
N LEU A 54 3.72 -3.86 -5.00
CA LEU A 54 4.78 -3.24 -5.82
C LEU A 54 4.77 -3.67 -7.29
N PHE A 55 4.31 -4.89 -7.58
CA PHE A 55 4.35 -5.49 -8.92
C PHE A 55 2.99 -5.51 -9.62
N THR A 56 1.91 -5.31 -8.87
CA THR A 56 0.52 -5.47 -9.32
C THR A 56 -0.28 -4.17 -9.35
N SER A 57 0.18 -3.11 -8.67
CA SER A 57 -0.54 -1.83 -8.58
C SER A 57 -0.21 -0.89 -9.75
N GLY A 58 -1.17 -0.02 -10.10
CA GLY A 58 -0.94 1.09 -11.04
C GLY A 58 -0.08 2.20 -10.45
N ALA A 59 0.47 3.07 -11.30
CA ALA A 59 1.40 4.13 -10.89
C ALA A 59 0.82 5.07 -9.81
N LEU A 60 -0.46 5.44 -9.91
CA LEU A 60 -1.13 6.27 -8.91
C LEU A 60 -1.20 5.56 -7.54
N ASP A 61 -1.66 4.31 -7.51
CA ASP A 61 -1.81 3.56 -6.25
C ASP A 61 -0.44 3.24 -5.60
N LEU A 62 0.61 3.05 -6.41
CA LEU A 62 1.99 2.97 -5.92
C LEU A 62 2.44 4.28 -5.25
N CYS A 63 2.17 5.44 -5.89
CA CYS A 63 2.49 6.75 -5.31
C CYS A 63 1.72 6.98 -4.00
N LEU A 64 0.42 6.70 -3.98
CA LEU A 64 -0.44 6.84 -2.80
C LEU A 64 -0.01 5.91 -1.65
N MET A 65 0.40 4.68 -1.97
CA MET A 65 0.94 3.74 -0.99
C MET A 65 2.25 4.26 -0.39
N ARG A 66 3.20 4.68 -1.23
CA ARG A 66 4.49 5.22 -0.79
C ARG A 66 4.33 6.49 0.04
N GLU A 67 3.53 7.46 -0.42
CA GLU A 67 3.23 8.69 0.33
C GLU A 67 2.63 8.37 1.70
N SER A 68 1.65 7.46 1.75
CA SER A 68 0.98 7.08 3.00
C SER A 68 1.93 6.42 4.01
N LEU A 69 2.92 5.64 3.54
CA LEU A 69 3.99 5.12 4.41
C LEU A 69 4.94 6.25 4.86
N ALA A 70 5.48 7.05 3.93
CA ALA A 70 6.43 8.13 4.24
C ALA A 70 5.86 9.18 5.21
N ARG A 71 4.55 9.45 5.15
CA ARG A 71 3.83 10.33 6.09
C ARG A 71 3.80 9.82 7.53
N THR A 72 4.32 8.63 7.82
CA THR A 72 4.24 8.00 9.16
C THR A 72 5.51 7.23 9.57
N CYS A 73 6.20 6.56 8.64
CA CYS A 73 7.48 5.89 8.84
C CYS A 73 8.26 5.88 7.53
N THR A 74 9.30 6.70 7.46
CA THR A 74 10.19 6.87 6.30
C THR A 74 11.03 5.63 6.03
N GLU A 75 11.37 4.88 7.06
CA GLU A 75 12.14 3.63 7.02
C GLU A 75 11.31 2.55 6.34
N ALA A 76 10.01 2.46 6.65
CA ALA A 76 9.08 1.52 6.03
C ALA A 76 8.85 1.82 4.54
N GLU A 77 8.74 3.10 4.18
CA GLU A 77 8.66 3.50 2.77
C GLU A 77 9.96 3.17 2.02
N THR A 78 11.11 3.52 2.60
CA THR A 78 12.42 3.25 2.00
C THR A 78 12.66 1.75 1.82
N ALA A 79 12.36 0.95 2.85
CA ALA A 79 12.48 -0.51 2.80
C ALA A 79 11.62 -1.12 1.68
N LEU A 80 10.37 -0.65 1.54
CA LEU A 80 9.45 -1.03 0.46
C LEU A 80 9.99 -0.59 -0.92
N ALA A 81 10.40 0.66 -1.07
CA ALA A 81 10.88 1.23 -2.32
C ALA A 81 12.16 0.54 -2.83
N LEU A 82 13.08 0.18 -1.94
CA LEU A 82 14.29 -0.57 -2.28
C LEU A 82 13.98 -1.98 -2.79
N GLN A 83 12.96 -2.67 -2.25
CA GLN A 83 12.51 -3.94 -2.80
C GLN A 83 11.98 -3.74 -4.22
N GLY A 84 11.15 -2.72 -4.44
CA GLY A 84 10.63 -2.37 -5.76
C GLY A 84 11.76 -2.10 -6.77
N LEU A 85 12.73 -1.25 -6.40
CA LEU A 85 13.83 -0.86 -7.28
C LEU A 85 14.72 -2.04 -7.67
N GLY A 86 15.09 -2.91 -6.72
CA GLY A 86 15.93 -4.07 -6.98
C GLY A 86 15.22 -5.20 -7.73
N ALA A 87 13.95 -5.47 -7.39
CA ALA A 87 13.20 -6.60 -7.95
C ALA A 87 12.49 -6.29 -9.28
N HIS A 88 12.07 -5.04 -9.53
CA HIS A 88 11.25 -4.71 -10.70
C HIS A 88 11.88 -5.09 -12.05
N PRO A 89 13.20 -4.92 -12.31
CA PRO A 89 13.81 -5.37 -13.56
C PRO A 89 13.68 -6.88 -13.79
N VAL A 90 13.86 -7.69 -12.73
CA VAL A 90 13.70 -9.15 -12.79
C VAL A 90 12.22 -9.53 -12.97
N HIS A 91 11.31 -8.86 -12.26
CA HIS A 91 9.87 -9.11 -12.38
C HIS A 91 9.34 -8.78 -13.79
N ALA A 92 9.72 -7.63 -14.35
CA ALA A 92 9.23 -7.17 -15.65
C ALA A 92 9.91 -7.92 -16.81
N TYR A 93 11.24 -8.04 -16.78
CA TYR A 93 12.05 -8.45 -17.94
C TYR A 93 12.85 -9.74 -17.75
N GLY A 94 12.96 -10.26 -16.52
CA GLY A 94 13.70 -11.49 -16.24
C GLY A 94 13.08 -12.71 -16.92
N THR A 95 13.92 -13.69 -17.26
CA THR A 95 13.50 -15.01 -17.74
C THR A 95 12.77 -15.80 -16.63
N PRO A 96 12.01 -16.87 -16.93
CA PRO A 96 11.38 -17.69 -15.90
C PRO A 96 12.35 -18.17 -14.83
N ALA A 97 13.52 -18.70 -15.22
CA ALA A 97 14.56 -19.14 -14.29
C ALA A 97 15.17 -17.99 -13.45
N GLN A 98 15.25 -16.77 -13.98
CA GLN A 98 15.67 -15.61 -13.19
C GLN A 98 14.61 -15.21 -12.15
N ARG A 99 13.33 -15.25 -12.50
CA ARG A 99 12.22 -14.97 -11.56
C ARG A 99 12.15 -16.01 -10.45
N GLU A 100 12.23 -17.29 -10.81
CA GLU A 100 12.23 -18.40 -9.85
C GLU A 100 13.40 -18.31 -8.87
N ARG A 101 14.61 -18.03 -9.36
CA ARG A 101 15.82 -17.93 -8.53
C ARG A 101 15.84 -16.70 -7.61
N TRP A 102 15.37 -15.55 -8.10
CA TRP A 102 15.59 -14.25 -7.42
C TRP A 102 14.34 -13.62 -6.80
N LEU A 103 13.14 -14.07 -7.17
CA LEU A 103 11.87 -13.59 -6.64
C LEU A 103 10.99 -14.73 -6.05
N PRO A 104 11.54 -15.65 -5.23
CA PRO A 104 10.76 -16.73 -4.64
C PRO A 104 9.64 -16.15 -3.76
N GLY A 105 8.39 -16.55 -4.03
CA GLY A 105 7.21 -16.11 -3.30
C GLY A 105 6.49 -14.88 -3.88
N SER A 106 7.08 -14.12 -4.82
CA SER A 106 6.25 -13.24 -5.66
C SER A 106 5.54 -14.12 -6.70
N ALA A 107 4.33 -14.57 -6.37
CA ALA A 107 3.52 -15.43 -7.23
C ALA A 107 3.50 -14.86 -8.65
N THR A 108 3.77 -15.72 -9.63
CA THR A 108 4.08 -15.35 -11.02
C THR A 108 2.88 -14.66 -11.68
N ALA A 109 2.76 -13.35 -11.49
CA ALA A 109 1.73 -12.56 -12.12
C ALA A 109 1.92 -12.68 -13.64
N PRO A 110 0.88 -13.05 -14.42
CA PRO A 110 0.97 -13.00 -15.86
C PRO A 110 1.31 -11.56 -16.25
N ARG A 111 2.29 -11.42 -17.15
CA ARG A 111 2.83 -10.14 -17.61
C ARG A 111 1.70 -9.16 -17.91
N SER A 112 1.52 -8.14 -17.05
CA SER A 112 0.71 -6.98 -17.39
C SER A 112 1.19 -6.47 -18.75
N PRO A 113 0.31 -6.33 -19.76
CA PRO A 113 0.72 -5.81 -21.04
C PRO A 113 1.34 -4.42 -20.81
N PRO A 114 2.39 -4.04 -21.57
CA PRO A 114 3.00 -2.73 -21.40
C PRO A 114 1.90 -1.68 -21.52
N SER A 115 1.81 -0.80 -20.52
CA SER A 115 0.88 0.33 -20.60
C SER A 115 1.27 1.13 -21.83
N ARG A 116 0.46 1.02 -22.88
CA ARG A 116 0.55 1.97 -23.99
C ARG A 116 0.20 3.31 -23.39
N SER A 117 1.22 4.13 -23.10
CA SER A 117 1.01 5.57 -23.03
C SER A 117 0.21 5.92 -24.28
N ALA A 118 -0.95 6.56 -24.09
CA ALA A 118 -1.88 6.79 -25.18
C ALA A 118 -1.14 7.52 -26.30
N SER A 119 -0.91 6.81 -27.41
CA SER A 119 -0.27 7.36 -28.59
C SER A 119 -1.01 8.63 -28.98
N ARG A 120 -0.28 9.66 -29.45
CA ARG A 120 -0.83 10.89 -30.01
C ARG A 120 -2.08 10.58 -30.84
N ALA A 121 -3.25 10.81 -30.25
CA ALA A 121 -4.50 10.57 -30.92
C ALA A 121 -4.62 11.62 -32.03
N ARG A 122 -4.35 11.21 -33.26
CA ARG A 122 -4.59 12.02 -34.46
C ARG A 122 -6.08 12.33 -34.47
N VAL A 123 -6.43 13.59 -34.21
CA VAL A 123 -7.81 14.05 -34.02
C VAL A 123 -8.66 13.69 -35.25
N PRO A 124 -9.69 12.84 -35.11
CA PRO A 124 -10.66 12.66 -36.19
C PRO A 124 -11.55 13.91 -36.26
N THR A 125 -11.66 14.50 -37.45
CA THR A 125 -12.55 15.65 -37.68
C THR A 125 -14.01 15.24 -37.53
N ARG A 126 -14.77 16.01 -36.74
CA ARG A 126 -16.18 15.74 -36.44
C ARG A 126 -17.04 15.70 -37.70
N ARG A 127 -17.74 14.58 -37.94
CA ARG A 127 -19.07 14.60 -38.58
C ARG A 127 -20.15 14.66 -37.50
N HIS A 128 -21.17 15.47 -37.76
CA HIS A 128 -22.28 15.77 -36.83
C HIS A 128 -23.42 14.75 -36.92
N CYS A 129 -24.42 14.93 -36.04
CA CYS A 129 -25.74 14.26 -35.98
C CYS A 129 -25.76 12.88 -35.27
N ARG A 130 -26.71 12.56 -34.38
CA ARG A 130 -27.84 13.31 -33.79
C ARG A 130 -28.33 12.56 -32.53
N SER A 131 -28.79 13.24 -31.47
CA SER A 131 -29.43 12.57 -30.32
C SER A 131 -30.91 12.24 -30.56
N PRO A 132 -31.43 11.18 -29.92
CA PRO A 132 -32.81 11.12 -29.42
C PRO A 132 -32.87 11.07 -27.87
N ARG A 133 -34.09 11.04 -27.31
CA ARG A 133 -34.43 11.47 -25.94
C ARG A 133 -34.71 10.30 -24.98
N THR A 134 -34.72 10.60 -23.67
CA THR A 134 -35.21 9.76 -22.57
C THR A 134 -36.74 9.69 -22.48
N PRO A 135 -37.26 8.59 -21.90
CA PRO A 135 -38.10 8.60 -20.68
C PRO A 135 -37.68 7.46 -19.68
N THR A 136 -38.28 7.20 -18.51
CA THR A 136 -38.92 7.97 -17.41
C THR A 136 -39.14 7.00 -16.22
N GLU A 137 -39.11 7.43 -14.95
CA GLU A 137 -39.38 6.58 -13.76
C GLU A 137 -40.89 6.40 -13.44
N PRO A 138 -41.33 5.48 -12.54
CA PRO A 138 -41.42 5.85 -11.11
C PRO A 138 -41.29 4.73 -10.02
N ALA A 139 -40.57 5.05 -8.94
CA ALA A 139 -40.93 4.99 -7.50
C ALA A 139 -41.34 3.71 -6.69
N VAL A 140 -41.13 3.85 -5.35
CA VAL A 140 -41.63 3.09 -4.16
C VAL A 140 -40.89 1.78 -3.81
N GLY A 141 -40.48 1.49 -2.56
CA GLY A 141 -40.48 2.24 -1.29
C GLY A 141 -40.09 1.34 -0.07
N GLY A 142 -39.96 1.90 1.15
CA GLY A 142 -39.96 1.11 2.41
C GLY A 142 -38.73 1.18 3.35
N SER A 143 -39.00 1.46 4.64
CA SER A 143 -38.11 1.42 5.83
C SER A 143 -39.03 1.49 7.09
N PRO A 144 -38.59 1.35 8.38
CA PRO A 144 -37.34 0.84 8.98
C PRO A 144 -37.55 -0.13 10.20
N ALA A 145 -36.47 -0.67 10.80
CA ALA A 145 -36.37 -1.17 12.20
C ALA A 145 -34.87 -1.26 12.62
N ARG A 146 -34.36 -0.70 13.73
CA ARG A 146 -34.45 -1.08 15.18
C ARG A 146 -34.00 -2.54 15.47
N SER A 147 -33.18 -2.88 16.49
CA SER A 147 -32.35 -2.13 17.47
C SER A 147 -31.50 -3.10 18.35
N ALA A 148 -30.51 -2.60 19.11
CA ALA A 148 -29.75 -3.26 20.21
C ALA A 148 -28.73 -4.37 19.82
N GLY A 149 -27.66 -4.66 20.59
CA GLY A 149 -27.07 -3.90 21.72
C GLY A 149 -26.19 -4.71 22.69
N SER A 150 -24.87 -4.44 22.71
CA SER A 150 -23.88 -4.78 23.78
C SER A 150 -23.49 -6.28 23.98
N PRO A 151 -22.43 -6.62 24.75
CA PRO A 151 -21.38 -5.77 25.36
C PRO A 151 -19.92 -6.18 25.04
N THR A 152 -18.97 -5.31 25.43
CA THR A 152 -17.51 -5.45 25.27
C THR A 152 -16.84 -6.06 26.51
N PRO A 153 -15.82 -6.94 26.40
CA PRO A 153 -15.02 -7.38 27.56
C PRO A 153 -13.96 -6.33 27.97
N PRO A 154 -13.53 -6.31 29.26
CA PRO A 154 -12.62 -5.30 29.81
C PRO A 154 -11.14 -5.50 29.42
N ARG A 155 -10.36 -4.42 29.51
CA ARG A 155 -8.89 -4.42 29.32
C ARG A 155 -8.14 -4.85 30.58
N PRO A 156 -7.06 -5.63 30.49
CA PRO A 156 -6.09 -5.76 31.57
C PRO A 156 -5.19 -4.52 31.68
N THR A 157 -4.92 -4.08 32.91
CA THR A 157 -3.93 -3.06 33.26
C THR A 157 -2.63 -3.73 33.71
N SER A 158 -1.48 -3.24 33.25
CA SER A 158 -0.16 -3.67 33.75
C SER A 158 0.80 -2.49 33.91
N ALA A 159 1.64 -2.59 34.93
CA ALA A 159 2.43 -1.51 35.55
C ALA A 159 3.61 -0.98 34.71
N PRO A 160 4.19 0.21 35.06
CA PRO A 160 5.37 0.76 34.38
C PRO A 160 6.66 -0.06 34.63
N CYS A 161 7.47 -0.23 33.59
CA CYS A 161 8.82 -0.78 33.70
C CYS A 161 9.80 0.22 34.35
N SER A 162 10.58 -0.24 35.32
CA SER A 162 11.75 0.47 35.83
C SER A 162 12.89 0.50 34.78
N PRO A 163 13.71 1.56 34.72
CA PRO A 163 14.87 1.61 33.84
C PRO A 163 15.99 0.65 34.30
N GLY A 164 16.62 -0.02 33.34
CA GLY A 164 17.81 -0.86 33.57
C GLY A 164 19.11 -0.03 33.72
N PRO A 165 20.19 -0.65 34.22
CA PRO A 165 21.47 0.03 34.45
C PRO A 165 22.22 0.38 33.16
N PRO A 166 23.07 1.41 33.16
CA PRO A 166 23.86 1.82 31.99
C PRO A 166 24.98 0.81 31.67
N LEU A 167 25.25 0.63 30.37
CA LEU A 167 26.34 -0.20 29.86
C LEU A 167 27.69 0.53 29.94
N ALA A 168 28.74 -0.18 30.32
CA ALA A 168 30.10 0.34 30.41
C ALA A 168 30.76 0.54 29.03
N PRO A 169 31.70 1.50 28.86
CA PRO A 169 32.32 1.78 27.57
C PRO A 169 33.27 0.66 27.12
N VAL A 170 33.14 0.26 25.86
CA VAL A 170 34.07 -0.67 25.19
C VAL A 170 35.37 0.08 24.86
N ARG A 171 36.52 -0.46 25.28
CA ARG A 171 37.84 0.05 24.86
C ARG A 171 38.10 -0.31 23.40
N ALA A 172 38.50 0.68 22.61
CA ALA A 172 39.07 0.46 21.28
C ALA A 172 40.49 -0.13 21.40
N GLY A 173 40.81 -1.04 20.48
CA GLY A 173 42.14 -1.60 20.22
C GLY A 173 42.27 -1.88 18.72
#